data_AF-A0A3N5PLF2-F1
#
_entry.id   AF-A0A3N5PLF2-F1
#
_cell.length_a   1.000
_cell.length_b   1.000
_cell.length_c   1.000
_cell.angle_alpha   90.00
_cell.angle_beta   90.00
_cell.angle_gamma   90.00
#
_symmetry.space_group_name_H-M   'P 1'
#
loop_
_entity.id
_entity.type
_entity.pdbx_description
1 polymer ?
#
loop_
_entity_poly.entity_id
_entity_poly.type
_entity_poly.pdbx_seq_one_letter_code
_entity_poly.pdbx_strand_id
1 'polypeptide(L)'
;MFSADIELPRSDPDEMRHWIEYLALEIGPRPYSSSKLLRKVADSLSESFKNLGYNVDEQLYYYKGEIYYNICASPKTRGIEQEGSVPLVVVGAHYDTVSHSPGADDNASGIAGIMELARLISRDPPPGVRLVAFALEEPPVFRTRYMGSF
;
A
#
# COMPACT_ATOMS: atom_id res chain seq x y z
N MET A 1 -14.39 -31.83 20.55
CA MET A 1 -13.74 -32.13 19.26
C MET A 1 -12.77 -30.98 19.00
N PHE A 2 -11.49 -31.30 18.85
CA PHE A 2 -10.35 -30.42 19.12
C PHE A 2 -10.40 -29.07 18.41
N SER A 3 -10.31 -27.98 19.20
CA SER A 3 -9.83 -26.68 18.73
C SER A 3 -8.39 -26.88 18.30
N ALA A 4 -8.13 -26.95 17.00
CA ALA A 4 -6.77 -26.80 16.52
C ALA A 4 -6.34 -25.38 16.87
N ASP A 5 -5.25 -25.23 17.62
CA ASP A 5 -4.56 -23.96 17.73
C ASP A 5 -4.21 -23.52 16.31
N ILE A 6 -4.95 -22.56 15.76
CA ILE A 6 -4.62 -21.95 14.47
C ILE A 6 -3.37 -21.13 14.73
N GLU A 7 -2.21 -21.69 14.38
CA GLU A 7 -0.96 -20.95 14.38
C GLU A 7 -1.08 -19.85 13.31
N LEU A 8 -1.37 -18.63 13.76
CA LEU A 8 -1.45 -17.48 12.88
C LEU A 8 -0.07 -17.23 12.27
N PRO A 9 0.00 -16.93 10.96
CA PRO A 9 1.26 -16.61 10.33
C PRO A 9 1.84 -15.37 11.04
N ARG A 10 3.14 -15.43 11.37
CA ARG A 10 3.83 -14.38 12.11
C ARG A 10 4.46 -13.38 11.15
N SER A 11 4.39 -12.11 11.54
CA SER A 11 5.09 -11.04 10.85
C SER A 11 6.60 -11.29 10.85
N ASP A 12 7.25 -11.04 9.73
CA ASP A 12 8.70 -11.07 9.60
C ASP A 12 9.26 -9.63 9.69
N PRO A 13 9.99 -9.28 10.76
CA PRO A 13 10.53 -7.94 10.94
C PRO A 13 11.61 -7.58 9.91
N ASP A 14 12.26 -8.56 9.28
CA ASP A 14 13.29 -8.32 8.27
C ASP A 14 12.66 -7.93 6.93
N GLU A 15 11.54 -8.58 6.55
CA GLU A 15 10.72 -8.18 5.39
C GLU A 15 10.16 -6.76 5.56
N MET A 16 9.69 -6.42 6.77
CA MET A 16 9.22 -5.07 7.06
C MET A 16 10.36 -4.04 7.01
N ARG A 17 11.53 -4.38 7.58
CA ARG A 17 12.70 -3.49 7.56
C ARG A 17 13.16 -3.21 6.14
N HIS A 18 13.13 -4.20 5.25
CA HIS A 18 13.50 -4.02 3.85
C HIS A 18 12.71 -2.89 3.17
N TRP A 19 11.39 -2.84 3.38
CA TRP A 19 10.54 -1.75 2.85
C TRP A 19 10.86 -0.38 3.44
N ILE A 20 11.13 -0.33 4.74
CA ILE A 20 11.50 0.91 5.42
C ILE A 20 12.84 1.42 4.87
N GLU A 21 13.84 0.55 4.75
CA GLU A 21 15.16 0.92 4.22
C GLU A 21 15.10 1.33 2.75
N TYR A 22 14.36 0.59 1.92
CA TYR A 22 14.13 0.95 0.52
C TYR A 22 13.52 2.35 0.39
N LEU A 23 12.43 2.63 1.11
CA LEU A 23 11.73 3.92 1.00
C LEU A 23 12.50 5.07 1.65
N ALA A 24 13.06 4.87 2.85
CA ALA A 24 13.66 5.94 3.62
C ALA A 24 15.14 6.19 3.28
N LEU A 25 15.90 5.15 2.94
CA LEU A 25 17.34 5.25 2.72
C LEU A 25 17.71 5.22 1.23
N GLU A 26 17.08 4.36 0.43
CA GLU A 26 17.36 4.29 -1.02
C GLU A 26 16.61 5.38 -1.81
N ILE A 27 15.29 5.49 -1.60
CA ILE A 27 14.47 6.51 -2.29
C ILE A 27 14.59 7.88 -1.60
N GLY A 28 14.47 7.92 -0.28
CA GLY A 28 14.54 9.15 0.51
C GLY A 28 13.29 10.03 0.40
N PRO A 29 13.43 11.36 0.63
CA PRO A 29 12.32 12.31 0.57
C PRO A 29 11.59 12.29 -0.76
N ARG A 30 10.27 12.11 -0.69
CA ARG A 30 9.37 11.91 -1.83
C ARG A 30 8.13 12.82 -1.71
N PRO A 31 8.30 14.15 -1.69
CA PRO A 31 7.18 15.10 -1.71
C PRO A 31 6.44 15.06 -3.03
N TYR A 32 5.25 15.66 -3.06
CA TYR A 32 4.43 15.77 -4.28
C TYR A 32 5.22 16.29 -5.48
N SER A 33 6.17 17.21 -5.28
CA SER A 33 7.00 17.76 -6.36
C SER A 33 7.95 16.75 -7.03
N SER A 34 8.12 15.57 -6.44
CA SER A 34 8.98 14.48 -6.91
C SER A 34 8.16 13.40 -7.63
N SER A 35 7.31 13.78 -8.58
CA SER A 35 6.38 12.86 -9.28
C SER A 35 7.06 11.61 -9.85
N LYS A 36 8.27 11.72 -10.38
CA LYS A 36 9.05 10.59 -10.89
C LYS A 36 9.46 9.59 -9.80
N LEU A 37 9.83 10.07 -8.60
CA LEU A 37 10.14 9.20 -7.47
C LEU A 37 8.88 8.52 -6.95
N LEU A 38 7.78 9.26 -6.85
CA LEU A 38 6.48 8.72 -6.46
C LEU A 38 5.99 7.65 -7.45
N ARG A 39 6.18 7.85 -8.76
CA ARG A 39 5.91 6.82 -9.78
C ARG A 39 6.80 5.58 -9.60
N LYS A 40 8.11 5.77 -9.36
CA LYS A 40 9.03 4.64 -9.09
C LYS A 40 8.54 3.81 -7.89
N VAL A 41 8.15 4.47 -6.80
CA VAL A 41 7.61 3.78 -5.61
C VAL A 41 6.30 3.05 -5.93
N ALA A 42 5.38 3.71 -6.64
CA ALA A 42 4.11 3.12 -7.07
C ALA A 42 4.33 1.88 -7.96
N ASP A 43 5.30 1.91 -8.87
CA ASP A 43 5.71 0.77 -9.70
C ASP A 43 6.21 -0.40 -8.85
N SER A 44 7.13 -0.14 -7.91
CA SER A 44 7.69 -1.18 -7.04
C SER A 44 6.63 -1.82 -6.14
N LEU A 45 5.68 -1.04 -5.62
CA LEU A 45 4.54 -1.56 -4.85
C LEU A 45 3.61 -2.41 -5.73
N SER A 46 3.26 -1.90 -6.91
CA SER A 46 2.43 -2.59 -7.90
C SER A 46 3.03 -3.95 -8.28
N GLU A 47 4.33 -3.99 -8.58
CA GLU A 47 5.06 -5.22 -8.89
C GLU A 47 5.10 -6.18 -7.70
N SER A 48 5.36 -5.67 -6.49
CA SER A 48 5.44 -6.50 -5.29
C SER A 48 4.10 -7.15 -4.94
N PHE A 49 2.99 -6.42 -5.01
CA PHE A 49 1.65 -7.00 -4.86
C PHE A 49 1.35 -8.06 -5.94
N LYS A 50 1.69 -7.80 -7.21
CA LYS A 50 1.52 -8.76 -8.30
C LYS A 50 2.33 -10.05 -8.07
N ASN A 51 3.57 -9.92 -7.58
CA ASN A 51 4.43 -11.06 -7.25
C ASN A 51 3.87 -11.91 -6.10
N LEU A 52 3.13 -11.28 -5.17
CA LEU A 52 2.35 -11.97 -4.14
C LEU A 52 1.02 -12.55 -4.65
N GLY A 53 0.71 -12.39 -5.94
CA GLY A 53 -0.46 -12.97 -6.57
C GLY A 53 -1.73 -12.13 -6.50
N TYR A 54 -1.65 -10.86 -6.08
CA TYR A 54 -2.79 -9.95 -6.06
C TYR A 54 -3.15 -9.45 -7.46
N ASN A 55 -4.42 -9.09 -7.66
CA ASN A 55 -4.82 -8.18 -8.73
C ASN A 55 -4.52 -6.75 -8.26
N VAL A 56 -3.99 -5.92 -9.16
CA VAL A 56 -3.60 -4.54 -8.82
C VAL A 56 -4.23 -3.58 -9.80
N ASP A 57 -5.00 -2.65 -9.26
CA ASP A 57 -5.57 -1.51 -9.99
C ASP A 57 -4.80 -0.24 -9.61
N GLU A 58 -4.57 0.62 -10.60
CA GLU A 58 -3.98 1.94 -10.37
C GLU A 58 -5.06 3.01 -10.48
N GLN A 59 -5.29 3.74 -9.40
CA GLN A 59 -6.24 4.85 -9.38
C GLN A 59 -5.49 6.17 -9.59
N LEU A 60 -5.82 6.88 -10.67
CA LEU A 60 -5.11 8.07 -11.11
C LEU A 60 -5.59 9.34 -10.38
N TYR A 61 -4.64 10.21 -10.04
CA TYR A 61 -4.87 11.54 -9.46
C TYR A 61 -4.08 12.60 -10.22
N TYR A 62 -4.74 13.73 -10.52
CA TYR A 62 -4.11 14.86 -11.17
C TYR A 62 -3.86 15.99 -10.18
N TYR A 63 -2.61 16.40 -10.03
CA TYR A 63 -2.25 17.53 -9.18
C TYR A 63 -1.10 18.34 -9.79
N LYS A 64 -1.32 19.65 -9.94
CA LYS A 64 -0.33 20.61 -10.51
C LYS A 64 0.30 20.18 -11.84
N GLY A 65 -0.48 19.57 -12.73
CA GLY A 65 -0.03 19.15 -14.06
C GLY A 65 0.67 17.78 -14.10
N GLU A 66 0.81 17.11 -12.97
CA GLU A 66 1.40 15.78 -12.85
C GLU A 66 0.33 14.73 -12.52
N ILE A 67 0.66 13.45 -12.77
CA ILE A 67 -0.19 12.30 -12.49
C ILE A 67 0.43 11.48 -11.36
N TYR A 68 -0.39 11.08 -10.39
CA TYR A 68 -0.05 10.25 -9.24
C TYR A 68 -1.01 9.08 -9.16
N TYR A 69 -0.65 8.06 -8.39
CA TYR A 69 -1.34 6.78 -8.42
C TYR A 69 -1.55 6.24 -7.02
N ASN A 70 -2.79 5.98 -6.61
CA ASN A 70 -2.97 5.00 -5.56
C ASN A 70 -2.76 3.61 -6.17
N ILE A 71 -2.11 2.72 -5.43
CA ILE A 71 -1.96 1.32 -5.78
C ILE A 71 -2.95 0.51 -4.95
N CYS A 72 -3.96 -0.06 -5.61
CA CYS A 72 -5.04 -0.80 -4.98
C CYS A 72 -4.86 -2.30 -5.24
N ALA A 73 -4.43 -3.06 -4.24
CA ALA A 73 -4.27 -4.49 -4.32
C ALA A 73 -5.50 -5.23 -3.78
N SER A 74 -6.01 -6.14 -4.59
CA SER A 74 -7.13 -7.01 -4.28
C SER A 74 -6.72 -8.49 -4.40
N PRO A 75 -7.12 -9.35 -3.46
CA PRO A 75 -6.82 -10.76 -3.58
C PRO A 75 -7.51 -11.37 -4.81
N LYS A 76 -6.88 -12.38 -5.43
CA LYS A 76 -7.52 -13.17 -6.48
C LYS A 76 -8.64 -14.01 -5.85
N THR A 77 -9.88 -13.68 -6.15
CA THR A 77 -11.02 -14.47 -5.68
C THR A 77 -11.01 -15.84 -6.37
N ARG A 78 -11.19 -16.93 -5.60
CA ARG A 78 -11.34 -18.29 -6.13
C ARG A 78 -12.76 -18.56 -6.69
N GLY A 79 -13.58 -17.53 -6.83
CA GLY A 79 -14.95 -17.59 -7.32
C GLY A 79 -15.50 -16.21 -7.65
N ILE A 80 -16.71 -16.17 -8.21
CA ILE A 80 -17.45 -14.93 -8.47
C ILE A 80 -17.99 -14.44 -7.11
N GLU A 81 -17.28 -13.54 -6.44
CA GLU A 81 -17.87 -12.76 -5.36
C GLU A 81 -18.90 -11.82 -6.01
N GLN A 82 -20.17 -11.93 -5.62
CA GLN A 82 -21.17 -10.95 -6.06
C GLN A 82 -20.82 -9.61 -5.43
N GLU A 83 -20.75 -8.58 -6.25
CA GLU A 83 -20.54 -7.21 -5.79
C GLU A 83 -21.59 -6.85 -4.72
N GLY A 84 -21.13 -6.40 -3.54
CA GLY A 84 -22.00 -6.08 -2.39
C GLY A 84 -22.37 -7.25 -1.47
N SER A 85 -21.90 -8.48 -1.73
CA SER A 85 -22.18 -9.64 -0.86
C SER A 85 -21.30 -9.74 0.38
N VAL A 86 -20.18 -9.01 0.43
CA VAL A 86 -19.23 -8.99 1.55
C VAL A 86 -18.84 -7.55 1.90
N PRO A 87 -18.69 -7.21 3.20
CA PRO A 87 -18.21 -5.89 3.61
C PRO A 87 -16.81 -5.61 3.04
N LEU A 88 -16.62 -4.41 2.48
CA LEU A 88 -15.32 -3.93 2.03
C LEU A 88 -14.50 -3.47 3.24
N VAL A 89 -13.30 -4.03 3.40
CA VAL A 89 -12.31 -3.60 4.41
C VAL A 89 -11.10 -3.06 3.68
N VAL A 90 -10.85 -1.76 3.81
CA VAL A 90 -9.67 -1.10 3.26
C VAL A 90 -8.63 -0.94 4.36
N VAL A 91 -7.42 -1.42 4.11
CA VAL A 91 -6.24 -1.16 4.93
C VAL A 91 -5.24 -0.42 4.06
N GLY A 92 -4.73 0.72 4.53
CA GLY A 92 -3.83 1.51 3.70
C GLY A 92 -2.87 2.40 4.46
N ALA A 93 -1.87 2.85 3.73
CA ALA A 93 -0.83 3.77 4.17
C ALA A 93 -0.44 4.66 2.98
N HIS A 94 0.04 5.87 3.23
CA HIS A 94 0.54 6.72 2.14
C HIS A 94 2.02 6.48 1.91
N TYR A 95 2.45 6.70 0.66
CA TYR A 95 3.84 6.48 0.26
C TYR A 95 4.56 7.77 -0.12
N ASP A 96 3.95 8.95 -0.01
CA ASP A 96 4.65 10.23 -0.10
C ASP A 96 5.22 10.68 1.25
N THR A 97 6.04 11.73 1.26
CA THR A 97 6.59 12.34 2.48
C THR A 97 6.67 13.86 2.32
N VAL A 98 6.84 14.59 3.41
CA VAL A 98 7.40 15.95 3.32
C VAL A 98 8.80 15.99 2.69
N SER A 99 9.22 17.16 2.21
CA SER A 99 10.48 17.36 1.48
C SER A 99 11.77 17.23 2.32
N HIS A 100 11.67 17.35 3.64
CA HIS A 100 12.81 17.42 4.55
C HIS A 100 12.92 16.20 5.48
N SER A 101 12.13 15.16 5.24
CA SER A 101 12.14 13.90 5.98
C SER A 101 12.25 12.73 5.02
N PRO A 102 13.05 11.69 5.34
CA PRO A 102 13.04 10.44 4.59
C PRO A 102 11.74 9.63 4.81
N GLY A 103 10.98 9.95 5.85
CA GLY A 103 9.68 9.35 6.12
C GLY A 103 9.71 7.86 6.43
N ALA A 104 10.64 7.44 7.30
CA ALA A 104 10.75 6.06 7.78
C ALA A 104 9.55 5.67 8.64
N ASP A 105 9.24 6.48 9.66
CA ASP A 105 8.06 6.28 10.50
C ASP A 105 6.79 6.79 9.81
N ASP A 106 6.89 7.96 9.17
CA ASP A 106 5.81 8.65 8.45
C ASP A 106 6.11 8.72 6.93
N ASN A 107 5.67 7.76 6.11
CA ASN A 107 4.89 6.57 6.49
C ASN A 107 5.37 5.28 5.81
N ALA A 108 6.70 5.15 5.65
CA ALA A 108 7.27 3.90 5.16
C ALA A 108 6.96 2.71 6.09
N SER A 109 6.82 2.95 7.41
CA SER A 109 6.42 1.94 8.38
C SER A 109 5.02 1.37 8.09
N GLY A 110 4.06 2.23 7.72
CA GLY A 110 2.73 1.80 7.29
C GLY A 110 2.76 1.04 5.98
N ILE A 111 3.60 1.46 5.01
CA ILE A 111 3.80 0.72 3.77
C ILE A 111 4.41 -0.67 4.04
N ALA A 112 5.40 -0.77 4.93
CA ALA A 112 5.93 -2.06 5.36
C ALA A 112 4.84 -2.94 6.01
N GLY A 113 3.96 -2.35 6.81
CA GLY A 113 2.81 -3.04 7.41
C GLY A 113 1.83 -3.61 6.38
N ILE A 114 1.44 -2.83 5.35
CA ILE A 114 0.52 -3.35 4.32
C ILE A 114 1.18 -4.41 3.44
N MET A 115 2.48 -4.29 3.16
CA MET A 115 3.23 -5.28 2.38
C MET A 115 3.39 -6.59 3.14
N GLU A 116 3.66 -6.51 4.44
CA GLU A 116 3.74 -7.70 5.29
C GLU A 116 2.36 -8.35 5.47
N LEU A 117 1.31 -7.54 5.64
CA LEU A 117 -0.06 -8.05 5.66
C LEU A 117 -0.41 -8.79 4.36
N ALA A 118 -0.03 -8.23 3.20
CA ALA A 118 -0.21 -8.90 1.91
C ALA A 118 0.51 -10.25 1.86
N ARG A 119 1.75 -10.31 2.33
CA ARG A 119 2.53 -11.56 2.38
C ARG A 119 1.81 -12.62 3.22
N LEU A 120 1.37 -12.25 4.43
CA LEU A 120 0.73 -13.15 5.40
C LEU A 120 -0.62 -13.70 4.91
N ILE A 121 -1.44 -12.88 4.26
CA ILE A 121 -2.80 -13.28 3.84
C ILE A 121 -2.88 -13.76 2.39
N SER A 122 -1.79 -13.67 1.61
CA SER A 122 -1.76 -14.01 0.17
C SER A 122 -2.32 -15.41 -0.15
N ARG A 123 -2.13 -16.38 0.75
CA ARG A 123 -2.55 -17.78 0.56
C ARG A 123 -4.05 -17.99 0.79
N ASP A 124 -4.61 -17.30 1.79
CA ASP A 124 -6.03 -17.42 2.19
C ASP A 124 -6.56 -16.04 2.59
N PRO A 125 -6.75 -15.16 1.59
CA PRO A 125 -7.10 -13.77 1.85
C PRO A 125 -8.56 -13.68 2.32
N PRO A 126 -8.85 -12.89 3.37
CA PRO A 126 -10.24 -12.64 3.76
C PRO A 126 -11.00 -11.97 2.60
N PRO A 127 -12.27 -12.34 2.38
CA PRO A 127 -13.08 -11.72 1.33
C PRO A 127 -13.27 -10.23 1.62
N GLY A 128 -13.39 -9.43 0.56
CA GLY A 128 -13.62 -7.99 0.68
C GLY A 128 -12.43 -7.16 1.19
N VAL A 129 -11.24 -7.74 1.39
CA VAL A 129 -10.04 -6.94 1.75
C VAL A 129 -9.47 -6.21 0.52
N ARG A 130 -9.09 -4.95 0.73
CA ARG A 130 -8.29 -4.14 -0.20
C ARG A 130 -7.12 -3.51 0.54
N LEU A 131 -5.92 -3.71 0.00
CA LEU A 131 -4.70 -3.09 0.50
C LEU A 131 -4.37 -1.92 -0.40
N VAL A 132 -4.25 -0.71 0.15
CA VAL A 132 -4.10 0.51 -0.65
C VAL A 132 -2.90 1.32 -0.22
N ALA A 133 -1.98 1.56 -1.16
CA ALA A 133 -0.92 2.54 -0.99
C ALA A 133 -1.38 3.88 -1.59
N PHE A 134 -1.60 4.87 -0.74
CA PHE A 134 -2.16 6.18 -1.13
C PHE A 134 -1.07 7.17 -1.55
N ALA A 135 -1.35 7.96 -2.58
CA ALA A 135 -0.51 9.07 -2.99
C ALA A 135 -0.96 10.38 -2.31
N LEU A 136 -0.03 11.32 -2.18
CA LEU A 136 -0.32 12.73 -1.88
C LEU A 136 -1.06 12.98 -0.55
N GLU A 137 -0.69 12.27 0.51
CA GLU A 137 -1.22 12.58 1.84
C GLU A 137 -0.66 13.92 2.34
N GLU A 138 0.60 14.19 2.10
CA GLU A 138 1.34 15.23 2.82
C GLU A 138 0.97 16.65 2.36
N PRO A 139 1.22 17.69 3.20
CA PRO A 139 1.07 19.08 2.78
C PRO A 139 1.86 19.39 1.50
N PRO A 140 1.29 20.18 0.57
CA PRO A 140 0.09 20.99 0.67
C PRO A 140 -1.21 20.26 0.27
N VAL A 141 -1.16 18.93 0.06
CA VAL A 141 -2.29 18.16 -0.46
C VAL A 141 -3.18 17.60 0.66
N PHE A 142 -2.62 17.42 1.86
CA PHE A 142 -3.33 16.98 3.06
C PHE A 142 -4.71 17.61 3.23
N ARG A 143 -5.72 16.75 3.41
CA ARG A 143 -7.14 17.13 3.61
C ARG A 143 -7.75 17.97 2.48
N THR A 144 -7.21 17.88 1.28
CA THR A 144 -7.84 18.43 0.07
C THR A 144 -8.43 17.31 -0.78
N ARG A 145 -9.28 17.67 -1.75
CA ARG A 145 -9.81 16.71 -2.76
C ARG A 145 -8.74 16.04 -3.63
N TYR A 146 -7.50 16.50 -3.54
CA TYR A 146 -6.37 15.97 -4.30
C TYR A 146 -5.59 14.92 -3.51
N MET A 147 -5.89 14.74 -2.22
CA MET A 147 -5.33 13.71 -1.37
C MET A 147 -5.81 12.35 -1.86
N GLY A 148 -4.90 11.38 -2.02
CA GLY A 148 -5.24 10.07 -2.56
C GLY A 148 -6.30 9.33 -1.74
N SER A 149 -6.44 9.64 -0.45
CA SER A 149 -7.40 9.02 0.47
C SER A 149 -8.65 9.89 0.77
N PHE A 150 -8.89 10.96 0.00
CA PHE A 150 -10.04 11.84 0.19
C PHE A 150 -11.40 11.14 0.00
#